data_AF-A0A2S9K5S0-F1
#
_entry.id   AF-A0A2S9K5S0-F1
#
_cell.length_a   1.000
_cell.length_b   1.000
_cell.length_c   1.000
_cell.angle_alpha   90.00
_cell.angle_beta   90.00
_cell.angle_gamma   90.00
#
_symmetry.space_group_name_H-M   'P 1'
#
loop_
_entity.id
_entity.type
_entity.pdbx_description
1 polymer ?
#
loop_
_entity_poly.entity_id
_entity_poly.type
_entity_poly.pdbx_seq_one_letter_code
_entity_poly.pdbx_strand_id
1 'polypeptide(L)'
;MSKLPSPAVAVGAAAVGATAGAADAAVADVTDRTDAAAAWSQQAFAPEARAAVYRAILERRDMRHFSGGSVDPETLRRLLTAAHHAPSVGFMQPWRFIRVQDRSLREQLHAAVERERLETARALGQRADEFMRLKVEGLLDAAELLAVCLADGRERHVFGRRTLPQMDLASASCAIQNLWLAARAEGLGMGWVSLFDPAEVAALLGLPPGAEPIALLCLGPVHEFYEQPMLQQQGWARRQPLGELVFDQRWGQASALFDPVDPLASSTPADLAVSPAAGSSGQGQPA
;
A
#
# COMPACT_ATOMS: atom_id res chain seq x y z
N MET A 1 3.78 -24.96 43.77
CA MET A 1 3.96 -24.27 45.08
C MET A 1 5.23 -23.44 44.92
N SER A 2 5.26 -22.11 44.93
CA SER A 2 4.48 -21.15 45.70
C SER A 2 4.21 -19.89 44.87
N LYS A 3 2.96 -19.42 44.93
CA LYS A 3 2.49 -18.13 44.38
C LYS A 3 2.92 -17.02 45.33
N LEU A 4 3.44 -15.91 44.81
CA LEU A 4 3.53 -14.64 45.55
C LEU A 4 2.35 -13.74 45.12
N PRO A 5 1.72 -12.99 46.04
CA PRO A 5 0.38 -12.43 45.84
C PRO A 5 0.37 -11.00 45.28
N SER A 6 -0.68 -10.67 44.52
CA SER A 6 -1.09 -9.31 44.18
C SER A 6 -1.64 -8.56 45.40
N PRO A 7 -1.51 -7.23 45.49
CA PRO A 7 -2.38 -6.42 46.33
C PRO A 7 -3.56 -5.87 45.52
N ALA A 8 -4.76 -6.08 46.06
CA ALA A 8 -6.00 -5.47 45.59
C ALA A 8 -6.32 -4.20 46.39
N VAL A 9 -6.67 -3.14 45.65
CA VAL A 9 -7.76 -2.17 45.87
C VAL A 9 -7.88 -1.45 47.22
N ALA A 10 -7.86 -0.11 47.16
CA ALA A 10 -8.60 0.76 48.08
C ALA A 10 -9.52 1.68 47.27
N VAL A 11 -10.83 1.42 47.35
CA VAL A 11 -11.91 2.31 46.92
C VAL A 11 -12.25 3.21 48.11
N GLY A 12 -12.03 4.52 47.96
CA GLY A 12 -12.47 5.52 48.92
C GLY A 12 -13.79 6.14 48.47
N ALA A 13 -14.86 5.84 49.20
CA ALA A 13 -16.16 6.48 49.07
C ALA A 13 -16.21 7.76 49.95
N ALA A 14 -16.71 8.86 49.39
CA ALA A 14 -17.22 9.99 50.16
C ALA A 14 -18.45 10.57 49.45
N ALA A 15 -19.59 10.51 50.15
CA ALA A 15 -20.84 11.24 49.90
C ALA A 15 -20.95 12.31 51.02
N VAL A 16 -21.69 13.42 51.02
CA VAL A 16 -22.83 13.99 50.27
C VAL A 16 -22.71 15.52 50.46
N GLY A 17 -23.16 16.32 49.50
CA GLY A 17 -23.43 17.76 49.71
C GLY A 17 -24.35 18.30 48.62
N ALA A 18 -25.66 18.17 48.82
CA ALA A 18 -26.68 18.71 47.92
C ALA A 18 -27.03 20.15 48.29
N THR A 19 -27.03 21.05 47.30
CA THR A 19 -27.89 22.23 47.28
C THR A 19 -28.36 22.47 45.85
N ALA A 20 -29.68 22.49 45.68
CA ALA A 20 -30.38 22.75 44.44
C ALA A 20 -30.28 24.22 44.01
N GLY A 21 -30.14 24.44 42.70
CA GLY A 21 -30.32 25.72 42.01
C GLY A 21 -30.61 25.43 40.53
N ALA A 22 -31.77 25.85 40.05
CA ALA A 22 -32.34 25.52 38.75
C ALA A 22 -31.86 26.44 37.62
N ALA A 23 -32.02 25.94 36.37
CA ALA A 23 -31.88 26.58 35.05
C ALA A 23 -30.43 26.94 34.66
N ASP A 24 -29.92 26.70 33.46
CA ASP A 24 -30.56 26.75 32.14
C ASP A 24 -29.76 25.88 31.15
N ALA A 25 -30.46 25.14 30.30
CA ALA A 25 -29.84 24.27 29.31
C ALA A 25 -29.50 25.09 28.07
N ALA A 26 -28.25 25.56 27.98
CA ALA A 26 -27.73 26.12 26.73
C ALA A 26 -27.44 24.97 25.76
N VAL A 27 -28.35 24.79 24.80
CA VAL A 27 -28.16 23.98 23.60
C VAL A 27 -26.98 24.58 22.84
N ALA A 28 -25.83 23.90 22.87
CA ALA A 28 -24.70 24.25 22.01
C ALA A 28 -25.10 23.97 20.57
N ASP A 29 -25.08 25.06 19.82
CA ASP A 29 -25.48 25.28 18.44
C ASP A 29 -25.04 24.17 17.46
N VAL A 30 -25.99 23.75 16.61
CA VAL A 30 -25.82 22.75 15.53
C VAL A 30 -25.22 23.37 14.26
N THR A 31 -24.83 24.64 14.28
CA THR A 31 -24.29 25.36 13.11
C THR A 31 -22.79 25.16 12.84
N ASP A 32 -22.01 24.65 13.79
CA ASP A 32 -20.53 24.58 13.69
C ASP A 32 -19.98 23.46 12.78
N ARG A 33 -20.82 22.49 12.35
CA ARG A 33 -20.35 21.40 11.46
C ARG A 33 -20.15 21.83 10.01
N THR A 34 -20.77 22.93 9.60
CA THR A 34 -20.74 23.41 8.21
C THR A 34 -19.43 24.14 7.88
N ASP A 35 -18.85 24.83 8.87
CA ASP A 35 -17.62 25.61 8.69
C ASP A 35 -16.35 24.75 8.80
N ALA A 36 -16.39 23.66 9.58
CA ALA A 36 -15.26 22.72 9.71
C ALA A 36 -14.96 21.97 8.39
N ALA A 37 -15.99 21.63 7.60
CA ALA A 37 -15.82 20.97 6.30
C ALA A 37 -15.22 21.92 5.24
N ALA A 38 -15.54 23.22 5.33
CA ALA A 38 -14.99 24.25 4.45
C ALA A 38 -13.50 24.53 4.77
N ALA A 39 -13.08 24.42 6.03
CA ALA A 39 -11.71 24.71 6.46
C ALA A 39 -10.67 23.72 5.93
N TRP A 40 -11.00 22.43 5.77
CA TRP A 40 -10.07 21.44 5.19
C TRP A 40 -9.85 21.62 3.68
N SER A 41 -10.79 22.26 2.99
CA SER A 41 -10.74 22.43 1.53
C SER A 41 -9.61 23.36 1.05
N GLN A 42 -9.15 24.30 1.90
CA GLN A 42 -8.15 25.31 1.49
C GLN A 42 -6.74 24.74 1.27
N GLN A 43 -6.42 23.59 1.89
CA GLN A 43 -5.15 22.89 1.69
C GLN A 43 -5.26 21.75 0.67
N ALA A 44 -6.46 21.45 0.17
CA ALA A 44 -6.65 20.43 -0.84
C ALA A 44 -6.01 20.88 -2.15
N PHE A 45 -5.40 19.94 -2.87
CA PHE A 45 -4.99 20.19 -4.25
C PHE A 45 -6.21 20.51 -5.13
N ALA A 46 -5.96 21.21 -6.24
CA ALA A 46 -6.97 21.46 -7.27
C ALA A 46 -7.66 20.15 -7.71
N PRO A 47 -8.95 20.18 -8.10
CA PRO A 47 -9.71 18.99 -8.48
C PRO A 47 -8.99 18.11 -9.52
N GLU A 48 -8.34 18.71 -10.52
CA GLU A 48 -7.61 18.00 -11.58
C GLU A 48 -6.37 17.29 -11.02
N ALA A 49 -5.66 17.92 -10.09
CA ALA A 49 -4.51 17.31 -9.42
C ALA A 49 -4.94 16.16 -8.51
N ARG A 50 -6.07 16.28 -7.81
CA ARG A 50 -6.66 15.16 -7.05
C ARG A 50 -7.06 14.01 -7.96
N ALA A 51 -7.72 14.31 -9.08
CA ALA A 51 -8.10 13.31 -10.08
C ALA A 51 -6.87 12.58 -10.64
N ALA A 52 -5.77 13.29 -10.90
CA ALA A 52 -4.52 12.68 -11.34
C ALA A 52 -3.95 11.69 -10.30
N VAL A 53 -4.01 12.01 -9.00
CA VAL A 53 -3.60 11.10 -7.92
C VAL A 53 -4.46 9.83 -7.91
N TYR A 54 -5.79 9.96 -7.90
CA TYR A 54 -6.69 8.79 -7.92
C TYR A 54 -6.53 7.97 -9.20
N ARG A 55 -6.30 8.62 -10.34
CA ARG A 55 -6.02 7.96 -11.60
C ARG A 55 -4.75 7.11 -11.52
N ALA A 56 -3.65 7.65 -11.00
CA ALA A 56 -2.42 6.89 -10.81
C ALA A 56 -2.64 5.68 -9.87
N ILE A 57 -3.40 5.85 -8.79
CA ILE A 57 -3.72 4.79 -7.82
C ILE A 57 -4.58 3.69 -8.44
N LEU A 58 -5.63 4.04 -9.17
CA LEU A 58 -6.62 3.10 -9.71
C LEU A 58 -6.17 2.46 -11.03
N GLU A 59 -5.38 3.15 -11.85
CA GLU A 59 -4.96 2.67 -13.17
C GLU A 59 -3.55 2.05 -13.18
N ARG A 60 -2.74 2.19 -12.12
CA ARG A 60 -1.49 1.42 -12.04
C ARG A 60 -1.78 -0.08 -12.08
N ARG A 61 -0.88 -0.84 -12.68
CA ARG A 61 -0.96 -2.29 -12.77
C ARG A 61 0.37 -2.92 -12.38
N ASP A 62 0.27 -4.14 -11.89
CA ASP A 62 1.42 -5.01 -11.66
C ASP A 62 1.77 -5.74 -12.96
N MET A 63 2.70 -5.14 -13.70
CA MET A 63 3.03 -5.49 -15.08
C MET A 63 4.05 -6.63 -15.12
N ARG A 64 3.80 -7.59 -16.00
CA ARG A 64 4.68 -8.75 -16.24
C ARG A 64 5.09 -8.89 -17.71
N HIS A 65 4.50 -8.06 -18.55
CA HIS A 65 4.76 -8.01 -19.99
C HIS A 65 5.32 -6.63 -20.30
N PHE A 66 6.60 -6.60 -20.68
CA PHE A 66 7.34 -5.39 -20.99
C PHE A 66 7.78 -5.42 -22.45
N SER A 67 7.99 -4.24 -23.03
CA SER A 67 8.36 -4.08 -24.43
C SER A 67 9.89 -3.97 -24.64
N GLY A 68 10.69 -4.24 -23.61
CA GLY A 68 12.12 -3.95 -23.61
C GLY A 68 12.41 -2.45 -23.62
N GLY A 69 13.50 -2.07 -24.28
CA GLY A 69 13.91 -0.68 -24.42
C GLY A 69 14.76 -0.19 -23.24
N SER A 70 14.67 1.11 -22.96
CA SER A 70 15.44 1.78 -21.91
C SER A 70 14.54 2.73 -21.11
N VAL A 71 14.96 3.06 -19.89
CA VAL A 71 14.38 4.15 -19.11
C VAL A 71 15.38 5.29 -19.10
N ASP A 72 14.91 6.50 -19.43
CA ASP A 72 15.75 7.69 -19.37
C ASP A 72 16.36 7.88 -17.97
N PRO A 73 17.68 8.14 -17.83
CA PRO A 73 18.33 8.26 -16.52
C PRO A 73 17.76 9.37 -15.62
N GLU A 74 17.28 10.47 -16.18
CA GLU A 74 16.63 11.54 -15.41
C GLU A 74 15.27 11.05 -14.89
N THR A 75 14.48 10.38 -15.72
CA THR A 75 13.22 9.75 -15.30
C THR A 75 13.46 8.74 -14.18
N LEU A 76 14.43 7.82 -14.32
CA LEU A 76 14.76 6.86 -13.26
C LEU A 76 15.13 7.56 -11.94
N ARG A 77 15.86 8.69 -12.01
CA ARG A 77 16.19 9.49 -10.83
C ARG A 77 14.96 10.10 -10.18
N ARG A 78 14.00 10.62 -10.97
CA ARG A 78 12.71 11.12 -10.43
C ARG A 78 11.93 10.01 -9.72
N LEU A 79 11.91 8.81 -10.29
CA LEU A 79 11.24 7.66 -9.68
C LEU A 79 11.87 7.24 -8.35
N LEU A 80 13.21 7.13 -8.29
CA LEU A 80 13.92 6.81 -7.06
C LEU A 80 13.81 7.95 -6.02
N THR A 81 13.75 9.21 -6.46
CA THR A 81 13.47 10.35 -5.60
C THR A 81 12.08 10.24 -4.98
N ALA A 82 11.04 9.94 -5.78
CA ALA A 82 9.70 9.70 -5.27
C ALA A 82 9.64 8.55 -4.25
N ALA A 83 10.37 7.47 -4.51
CA ALA A 83 10.52 6.35 -3.57
C ALA A 83 11.13 6.82 -2.24
N HIS A 84 12.18 7.65 -2.29
CA HIS A 84 12.88 8.15 -1.12
C HIS A 84 12.03 9.08 -0.24
N HIS A 85 11.03 9.75 -0.82
CA HIS A 85 10.07 10.59 -0.11
C HIS A 85 8.97 9.80 0.63
N ALA A 86 9.05 8.47 0.69
CA ALA A 86 8.14 7.67 1.49
C ALA A 86 8.35 7.88 3.01
N PRO A 87 7.30 7.67 3.83
CA PRO A 87 7.45 7.61 5.27
C PRO A 87 8.32 6.42 5.68
N SER A 88 8.98 6.54 6.83
CA SER A 88 9.66 5.40 7.45
C SER A 88 9.61 5.46 8.96
N VAL A 89 9.50 4.27 9.58
CA VAL A 89 9.48 4.12 11.04
C VAL A 89 10.71 4.77 11.66
N GLY A 90 10.50 5.67 12.62
CA GLY A 90 11.60 6.43 13.24
C GLY A 90 12.48 7.21 12.25
N PHE A 91 11.96 7.53 11.06
CA PHE A 91 12.70 8.12 9.93
C PHE A 91 13.95 7.32 9.52
N MET A 92 13.87 5.99 9.64
CA MET A 92 14.99 5.08 9.43
C MET A 92 15.49 4.97 7.99
N GLN A 93 14.59 5.17 7.00
CA GLN A 93 14.90 5.04 5.57
C GLN A 93 15.65 3.72 5.25
N PRO A 94 15.05 2.55 5.60
CA PRO A 94 15.76 1.26 5.62
C PRO A 94 16.11 0.71 4.24
N TRP A 95 15.49 1.24 3.18
CA TRP A 95 15.62 0.72 1.82
C TRP A 95 17.01 0.99 1.21
N ARG A 96 17.46 0.03 0.40
CA ARG A 96 18.55 0.14 -0.56
C ARG A 96 18.02 -0.31 -1.91
N PHE A 97 18.33 0.44 -2.95
CA PHE A 97 17.97 0.11 -4.33
C PHE A 97 19.25 -0.27 -5.07
N ILE A 98 19.36 -1.50 -5.54
CA ILE A 98 20.47 -2.00 -6.34
C ILE A 98 19.99 -2.10 -7.78
N ARG A 99 20.55 -1.28 -8.67
CA ARG A 99 20.25 -1.33 -10.11
C ARG A 99 21.06 -2.45 -10.77
N VAL A 100 20.38 -3.44 -11.31
CA VAL A 100 20.99 -4.61 -11.95
C VAL A 100 21.06 -4.36 -13.46
N GLN A 101 22.23 -3.94 -13.93
CA GLN A 101 22.49 -3.69 -15.36
C GLN A 101 23.20 -4.85 -16.06
N ASP A 102 23.94 -5.66 -15.30
CA ASP A 102 24.66 -6.80 -15.85
C ASP A 102 23.69 -7.91 -16.28
N ARG A 103 23.81 -8.34 -17.54
CA ARG A 103 22.93 -9.35 -18.11
C ARG A 103 23.10 -10.71 -17.46
N SER A 104 24.33 -11.10 -17.11
CA SER A 104 24.59 -12.40 -16.49
C SER A 104 23.99 -12.49 -15.09
N LEU A 105 24.15 -11.44 -14.27
CA LEU A 105 23.52 -11.34 -12.96
C LEU A 105 21.98 -11.37 -13.09
N ARG A 106 21.42 -10.68 -14.09
CA ARG A 106 19.98 -10.70 -14.35
C ARG A 106 19.46 -12.10 -14.69
N GLU A 107 20.21 -12.87 -15.46
CA GLU A 107 19.90 -14.27 -15.80
C GLU A 107 20.01 -15.20 -14.59
N GLN A 108 21.00 -14.97 -13.71
CA GLN A 108 21.14 -15.72 -12.45
C GLN A 108 19.97 -15.46 -11.50
N LEU A 109 19.55 -14.19 -11.35
CA LEU A 109 18.38 -13.82 -10.57
C LEU A 109 17.10 -14.42 -11.16
N HIS A 110 16.94 -14.39 -12.49
CA HIS A 110 15.83 -15.05 -13.17
C HIS A 110 15.81 -16.56 -12.90
N ALA A 111 16.97 -17.24 -12.92
CA ALA A 111 17.04 -18.66 -12.59
C ALA A 111 16.63 -18.94 -11.13
N ALA A 112 16.96 -18.05 -10.19
CA ALA A 112 16.48 -18.13 -8.81
C ALA A 112 14.96 -17.98 -8.73
N VAL A 113 14.40 -17.06 -9.51
CA VAL A 113 12.95 -16.87 -9.60
C VAL A 113 12.25 -18.10 -10.16
N GLU A 114 12.78 -18.70 -11.23
CA GLU A 114 12.18 -19.89 -11.83
C GLU A 114 12.26 -21.12 -10.91
N ARG A 115 13.32 -21.28 -10.13
CA ARG A 115 13.37 -22.33 -9.11
C ARG A 115 12.26 -22.15 -8.07
N GLU A 116 12.13 -20.97 -7.50
CA GLU A 116 11.10 -20.70 -6.49
C GLU A 116 9.68 -20.80 -7.06
N ARG A 117 9.49 -20.41 -8.33
CA ARG A 117 8.23 -20.62 -9.04
C ARG A 117 7.84 -22.10 -9.10
N LEU A 118 8.78 -23.00 -9.36
CA LEU A 118 8.52 -24.44 -9.34
C LEU A 118 8.20 -24.96 -7.93
N GLU A 119 8.92 -24.50 -6.89
CA GLU A 119 8.61 -24.87 -5.51
C GLU A 119 7.23 -24.35 -5.07
N THR A 120 6.89 -23.12 -5.42
CA THR A 120 5.58 -22.52 -5.18
C THR A 120 4.47 -23.32 -5.87
N ALA A 121 4.68 -23.74 -7.12
CA ALA A 121 3.71 -24.59 -7.82
C ALA A 121 3.48 -25.91 -7.07
N ARG A 122 4.52 -26.56 -6.56
CA ARG A 122 4.39 -27.78 -5.74
C ARG A 122 3.62 -27.51 -4.45
N ALA A 123 3.91 -26.39 -3.77
CA ALA A 123 3.22 -25.99 -2.54
C ALA A 123 1.73 -25.69 -2.76
N LEU A 124 1.34 -25.24 -3.96
CA LEU A 124 -0.06 -24.96 -4.33
C LEU A 124 -0.91 -26.22 -4.61
N GLY A 125 -0.28 -27.39 -4.70
CA GLY A 125 -0.98 -28.68 -4.84
C GLY A 125 -1.95 -28.70 -6.03
N GLN A 126 -3.25 -28.81 -5.75
CA GLN A 126 -4.29 -28.92 -6.78
C GLN A 126 -4.36 -27.71 -7.73
N ARG A 127 -3.85 -26.54 -7.32
CA ARG A 127 -3.82 -25.32 -8.14
C ARG A 127 -2.51 -25.10 -8.87
N ALA A 128 -1.58 -26.06 -8.85
CA ALA A 128 -0.27 -25.96 -9.48
C ALA A 128 -0.37 -25.61 -10.97
N ASP A 129 -1.20 -26.33 -11.73
CA ASP A 129 -1.32 -26.12 -13.18
C ASP A 129 -1.92 -24.75 -13.54
N GLU A 130 -2.87 -24.27 -12.75
CA GLU A 130 -3.42 -22.90 -12.89
C GLU A 130 -2.33 -21.85 -12.68
N PHE A 131 -1.54 -22.00 -11.61
CA PHE A 131 -0.44 -21.09 -11.30
C PHE A 131 0.64 -21.10 -12.39
N MET A 132 0.99 -22.28 -12.89
CA MET A 132 2.02 -22.43 -13.93
C MET A 132 1.63 -21.82 -15.28
N ARG A 133 0.34 -21.53 -15.51
CA ARG A 133 -0.10 -20.76 -16.69
C ARG A 133 0.05 -19.25 -16.52
N LEU A 134 0.18 -18.75 -15.29
CA LEU A 134 0.40 -17.34 -15.04
C LEU A 134 1.86 -16.99 -15.37
N LYS A 135 2.05 -15.95 -16.19
CA LYS A 135 3.32 -15.23 -16.16
C LYS A 135 3.40 -14.54 -14.81
N VAL A 136 4.48 -14.73 -14.06
CA VAL A 136 4.63 -14.20 -12.69
C VAL A 136 5.73 -13.16 -12.55
N GLU A 137 6.56 -12.99 -13.58
CA GLU A 137 7.73 -12.13 -13.57
C GLU A 137 7.95 -11.48 -14.95
N GLY A 138 8.99 -10.65 -15.07
CA GLY A 138 9.40 -10.02 -16.33
C GLY A 138 10.85 -9.52 -16.30
N LEU A 139 11.71 -10.20 -15.53
CA LEU A 139 13.08 -9.79 -15.21
C LEU A 139 13.90 -9.58 -16.48
N LEU A 140 13.77 -10.49 -17.46
CA LEU A 140 14.56 -10.46 -18.68
C LEU A 140 14.02 -9.49 -19.73
N ASP A 141 12.73 -9.15 -19.67
CA ASP A 141 12.03 -8.33 -20.65
C ASP A 141 11.99 -6.84 -20.25
N ALA A 142 12.07 -6.52 -18.96
CA ALA A 142 12.01 -5.16 -18.47
C ALA A 142 13.25 -4.34 -18.84
N ALA A 143 13.06 -3.05 -19.11
CA ALA A 143 14.16 -2.14 -19.40
C ALA A 143 15.13 -1.98 -18.22
N GLU A 144 14.60 -1.92 -16.99
CA GLU A 144 15.36 -1.78 -15.75
C GLU A 144 14.97 -2.87 -14.75
N LEU A 145 15.94 -3.37 -13.98
CA LEU A 145 15.72 -4.25 -12.84
C LEU A 145 16.33 -3.60 -11.59
N LEU A 146 15.50 -3.40 -10.57
CA LEU A 146 15.92 -2.90 -9.28
C LEU A 146 15.70 -3.98 -8.22
N ALA A 147 16.76 -4.42 -7.54
CA ALA A 147 16.59 -5.16 -6.30
C ALA A 147 16.39 -4.16 -5.15
N VAL A 148 15.32 -4.34 -4.38
CA VAL A 148 15.08 -3.57 -3.16
C VAL A 148 15.46 -4.43 -1.98
N CYS A 149 16.34 -3.90 -1.15
CA CYS A 149 16.84 -4.57 0.04
C CYS A 149 16.61 -3.70 1.27
N LEU A 150 16.38 -4.34 2.41
CA LEU A 150 16.53 -3.71 3.71
C LEU A 150 18.02 -3.69 4.07
N ALA A 151 18.53 -2.53 4.49
CA ALA A 151 19.93 -2.33 4.88
C ALA A 151 20.35 -3.21 6.07
N ASP A 152 21.62 -3.43 6.29
CA ASP A 152 22.13 -4.09 7.51
C ASP A 152 22.09 -3.16 8.74
N GLY A 153 22.31 -3.74 9.93
CA GLY A 153 22.41 -2.99 11.18
C GLY A 153 21.12 -2.29 11.63
N ARG A 154 19.96 -2.70 11.10
CA ARG A 154 18.64 -2.12 11.39
C ARG A 154 18.28 -2.18 12.85
N GLU A 155 18.77 -3.18 13.56
CA GLU A 155 18.49 -3.44 14.98
C GLU A 155 18.92 -2.30 15.92
N ARG A 156 19.81 -1.40 15.48
CA ARG A 156 20.12 -0.17 16.24
C ARG A 156 18.95 0.82 16.27
N HIS A 157 18.01 0.72 15.33
CA HIS A 157 16.83 1.57 15.24
C HIS A 157 15.71 1.02 16.12
N VAL A 158 15.69 1.47 17.38
CA VAL A 158 14.72 1.03 18.39
C VAL A 158 13.36 1.73 18.24
N PHE A 159 13.36 3.01 17.87
CA PHE A 159 12.15 3.83 17.79
C PHE A 159 11.18 3.28 16.73
N GLY A 160 10.01 2.83 17.18
CA GLY A 160 8.95 2.27 16.35
C GLY A 160 9.16 0.80 15.91
N ARG A 161 10.34 0.21 16.14
CA ARG A 161 10.62 -1.20 15.83
C ARG A 161 10.77 -2.13 17.04
N ARG A 162 10.97 -1.60 18.26
CA ARG A 162 11.20 -2.41 19.49
C ARG A 162 10.21 -3.57 19.66
N THR A 163 8.93 -3.36 19.36
CA THR A 163 7.86 -4.36 19.48
C THR A 163 7.31 -4.84 18.14
N LEU A 164 7.69 -4.17 17.05
CA LEU A 164 7.22 -4.44 15.69
C LEU A 164 8.42 -4.34 14.73
N PRO A 165 9.34 -5.32 14.76
CA PRO A 165 10.59 -5.26 13.99
C PRO A 165 10.35 -5.10 12.48
N GLN A 166 9.26 -5.68 11.95
CA GLN A 166 8.86 -5.64 10.55
C GLN A 166 8.42 -4.25 10.02
N MET A 167 8.41 -3.21 10.86
CA MET A 167 8.05 -1.86 10.42
C MET A 167 9.08 -1.26 9.44
N ASP A 168 10.28 -1.84 9.36
CA ASP A 168 11.25 -1.54 8.29
C ASP A 168 10.78 -2.02 6.91
N LEU A 169 10.27 -3.25 6.82
CA LEU A 169 9.63 -3.79 5.62
C LEU A 169 8.42 -2.95 5.22
N ALA A 170 7.55 -2.59 6.18
CA ALA A 170 6.41 -1.72 5.90
C ALA A 170 6.85 -0.36 5.32
N SER A 171 7.93 0.22 5.87
CA SER A 171 8.50 1.47 5.36
C SER A 171 9.02 1.32 3.93
N ALA A 172 9.74 0.23 3.63
CA ALA A 172 10.23 -0.04 2.28
C ALA A 172 9.09 -0.30 1.28
N SER A 173 8.01 -0.96 1.71
CA SER A 173 6.81 -1.12 0.89
C SER A 173 6.15 0.21 0.52
N CYS A 174 6.17 1.21 1.43
CA CYS A 174 5.73 2.57 1.09
C CYS A 174 6.62 3.21 0.02
N ALA A 175 7.95 3.04 0.11
CA ALA A 175 8.89 3.53 -0.91
C ALA A 175 8.65 2.89 -2.28
N ILE A 176 8.43 1.57 -2.32
CA ILE A 176 8.10 0.86 -3.56
C ILE A 176 6.76 1.35 -4.13
N GLN A 177 5.76 1.58 -3.28
CA GLN A 177 4.45 2.06 -3.71
C GLN A 177 4.51 3.49 -4.28
N ASN A 178 5.30 4.39 -3.70
CA ASN A 178 5.55 5.71 -4.27
C ASN A 178 6.20 5.61 -5.66
N LEU A 179 7.23 4.76 -5.79
CA LEU A 179 7.89 4.48 -7.06
C LEU A 179 6.88 3.98 -8.10
N TRP A 180 5.98 3.06 -7.72
CA TRP A 180 4.96 2.50 -8.61
C TRP A 180 4.00 3.56 -9.16
N LEU A 181 3.53 4.46 -8.29
CA LEU A 181 2.62 5.53 -8.67
C LEU A 181 3.32 6.55 -9.58
N ALA A 182 4.55 6.92 -9.26
CA ALA A 182 5.36 7.79 -10.10
C ALA A 182 5.64 7.16 -11.46
N ALA A 183 5.98 5.86 -11.51
CA ALA A 183 6.19 5.14 -12.76
C ALA A 183 4.93 5.13 -13.63
N ARG A 184 3.76 4.89 -13.03
CA ARG A 184 2.48 4.97 -13.76
C ARG A 184 2.22 6.36 -14.32
N ALA A 185 2.52 7.42 -13.56
CA ALA A 185 2.37 8.80 -14.02
C ALA A 185 3.31 9.15 -15.20
N GLU A 186 4.51 8.57 -15.21
CA GLU A 186 5.51 8.68 -16.29
C GLU A 186 5.23 7.72 -17.47
N GLY A 187 4.13 6.95 -17.43
CA GLY A 187 3.74 6.02 -18.49
C GLY A 187 4.52 4.70 -18.51
N LEU A 188 5.28 4.40 -17.46
CA LEU A 188 6.05 3.16 -17.34
C LEU A 188 5.27 2.08 -16.58
N GLY A 189 5.39 0.85 -17.04
CA GLY A 189 4.95 -0.32 -16.29
C GLY A 189 5.95 -0.65 -15.18
N MET A 190 5.45 -1.16 -14.05
CA MET A 190 6.28 -1.79 -13.05
C MET A 190 5.65 -3.11 -12.58
N GLY A 191 6.49 -4.09 -12.28
CA GLY A 191 6.11 -5.39 -11.71
C GLY A 191 6.93 -5.73 -10.48
N TRP A 192 6.28 -6.28 -9.44
CA TRP A 192 6.98 -6.79 -8.26
C TRP A 192 7.12 -8.31 -8.35
N VAL A 193 8.36 -8.80 -8.27
CA VAL A 193 8.66 -10.23 -8.16
C VAL A 193 9.20 -10.53 -6.77
N SER A 194 8.57 -11.49 -6.09
CA SER A 194 8.91 -11.97 -4.74
C SER A 194 8.96 -13.49 -4.66
N LEU A 195 9.01 -14.17 -5.80
CA LEU A 195 9.22 -15.61 -5.89
C LEU A 195 10.73 -15.83 -5.98
N PHE A 196 11.45 -15.78 -4.86
CA PHE A 196 12.86 -16.16 -4.79
C PHE A 196 13.23 -16.53 -3.35
N ASP A 197 14.29 -17.32 -3.17
CA ASP A 197 14.93 -17.49 -1.86
C ASP A 197 15.76 -16.22 -1.52
N PRO A 198 15.44 -15.50 -0.43
CA PRO A 198 16.19 -14.31 -0.04
C PRO A 198 17.68 -14.56 0.22
N ALA A 199 18.07 -15.74 0.69
CA ALA A 199 19.47 -16.06 0.96
C ALA A 199 20.28 -16.22 -0.34
N GLU A 200 19.70 -16.88 -1.34
CA GLU A 200 20.30 -17.02 -2.67
C GLU A 200 20.46 -15.65 -3.34
N VAL A 201 19.41 -14.84 -3.34
CA VAL A 201 19.46 -13.49 -3.92
C VAL A 201 20.44 -12.59 -3.17
N ALA A 202 20.51 -12.69 -1.83
CA ALA A 202 21.48 -11.94 -1.04
C ALA A 202 22.93 -12.28 -1.43
N ALA A 203 23.22 -13.56 -1.66
CA ALA A 203 24.54 -14.00 -2.12
C ALA A 203 24.86 -13.49 -3.53
N LEU A 204 23.92 -13.59 -4.47
CA LEU A 204 24.07 -13.08 -5.85
C LEU A 204 24.34 -11.58 -5.90
N LEU A 205 23.69 -10.81 -5.01
CA LEU A 205 23.85 -9.36 -4.93
C LEU A 205 25.01 -8.91 -4.02
N GLY A 206 25.72 -9.85 -3.38
CA GLY A 206 26.82 -9.54 -2.47
C GLY A 206 26.40 -8.71 -1.25
N LEU A 207 25.21 -8.98 -0.70
CA LEU A 207 24.68 -8.22 0.42
C LEU A 207 25.49 -8.46 1.71
N PRO A 208 25.70 -7.44 2.55
CA PRO A 208 26.34 -7.62 3.85
C PRO A 208 25.45 -8.43 4.80
N PRO A 209 26.03 -9.09 5.82
CA PRO A 209 25.26 -9.80 6.84
C PRO A 209 24.19 -8.92 7.49
N GLY A 210 22.96 -9.41 7.56
CA GLY A 210 21.81 -8.68 8.12
C GLY A 210 21.10 -7.75 7.14
N ALA A 211 21.63 -7.52 5.94
CA ALA A 211 20.83 -6.98 4.83
C ALA A 211 19.96 -8.07 4.21
N GLU A 212 18.82 -7.69 3.66
CA GLU A 212 17.78 -8.64 3.24
C GLU A 212 17.09 -8.16 1.95
N PRO A 213 17.12 -8.93 0.85
CA PRO A 213 16.38 -8.58 -0.35
C PRO A 213 14.88 -8.86 -0.15
N ILE A 214 14.04 -7.89 -0.49
CA ILE A 214 12.58 -7.97 -0.28
C ILE A 214 11.77 -7.88 -1.57
N ALA A 215 12.38 -7.39 -2.66
CA ALA A 215 11.71 -7.26 -3.95
C ALA A 215 12.71 -7.25 -5.10
N LEU A 216 12.31 -7.83 -6.23
CA LEU A 216 12.88 -7.57 -7.55
C LEU A 216 11.84 -6.80 -8.35
N LEU A 217 12.12 -5.54 -8.67
CA LEU A 217 11.23 -4.66 -9.40
C LEU A 217 11.63 -4.59 -10.87
N CYS A 218 10.72 -5.05 -11.73
CA CYS A 218 10.82 -4.92 -13.17
C CYS A 218 10.20 -3.58 -13.58
N LEU A 219 10.94 -2.72 -14.27
CA LEU A 219 10.48 -1.38 -14.68
C LEU A 219 10.75 -1.16 -16.17
N GLY A 220 9.80 -0.59 -16.89
CA GLY A 220 10.05 -0.18 -18.28
C GLY A 220 8.80 0.09 -19.11
N PRO A 221 9.00 0.41 -20.39
CA PRO A 221 7.93 0.55 -21.37
C PRO A 221 7.08 -0.73 -21.47
N VAL A 222 5.79 -0.54 -21.72
CA VAL A 222 4.81 -1.61 -21.97
C VAL A 222 4.00 -1.27 -23.21
N HIS A 223 3.54 -2.28 -23.96
CA HIS A 223 2.70 -2.07 -25.14
C HIS A 223 1.35 -1.46 -24.75
N GLU A 224 0.80 -1.94 -23.65
CA GLU A 224 -0.45 -1.47 -23.06
C GLU A 224 -0.48 -1.82 -21.56
N PHE A 225 -1.32 -1.13 -20.80
CA PHE A 225 -1.63 -1.50 -19.42
C PHE A 225 -2.85 -2.42 -19.40
N TYR A 226 -2.85 -3.42 -18.52
CA TYR A 226 -4.03 -4.27 -18.34
C TYR A 226 -5.25 -3.45 -17.93
N GLU A 227 -6.40 -3.73 -18.51
CA GLU A 227 -7.66 -3.05 -18.14
C GLU A 227 -8.02 -3.27 -16.66
N GLN A 228 -7.71 -4.47 -16.13
CA GLN A 228 -7.93 -4.86 -14.74
C GLN A 228 -6.72 -5.65 -14.21
N PRO A 229 -6.64 -6.01 -12.90
CA PRO A 229 -5.55 -6.85 -12.40
C PRO A 229 -5.43 -8.15 -13.20
N MET A 230 -4.22 -8.48 -13.67
CA MET A 230 -3.98 -9.65 -14.52
C MET A 230 -4.48 -10.95 -13.88
N LEU A 231 -4.28 -11.13 -12.57
CA LEU A 231 -4.77 -12.31 -11.85
C LEU A 231 -6.30 -12.40 -11.86
N GLN A 232 -7.01 -11.28 -11.91
CA GLN A 232 -8.46 -11.27 -12.06
C GLN A 232 -8.88 -11.60 -13.50
N GLN A 233 -8.20 -11.03 -14.48
CA GLN A 233 -8.43 -11.36 -15.89
C GLN A 233 -8.20 -12.84 -16.20
N GLN A 234 -7.21 -13.46 -15.53
CA GLN A 234 -6.89 -14.88 -15.67
C GLN A 234 -7.70 -15.79 -14.73
N GLY A 235 -8.69 -15.25 -14.01
CA GLY A 235 -9.58 -16.03 -13.14
C GLY A 235 -8.94 -16.60 -11.88
N TRP A 236 -7.74 -16.16 -11.50
CA TRP A 236 -7.02 -16.66 -10.32
C TRP A 236 -7.66 -16.21 -9.00
N ALA A 237 -8.10 -14.95 -8.94
CA ALA A 237 -8.76 -14.33 -7.80
C ALA A 237 -9.60 -13.13 -8.26
N ARG A 238 -10.50 -12.61 -7.42
CA ARG A 238 -11.27 -11.39 -7.69
C ARG A 238 -11.06 -10.38 -6.58
N ARG A 239 -11.12 -9.09 -6.91
CA ARG A 239 -11.15 -8.02 -5.91
C ARG A 239 -12.34 -8.22 -4.99
N GLN A 240 -12.10 -8.23 -3.68
CA GLN A 240 -13.16 -8.32 -2.68
C GLN A 240 -13.91 -6.99 -2.59
N PRO A 241 -15.22 -7.01 -2.28
CA PRO A 241 -15.96 -5.79 -1.98
C PRO A 241 -15.34 -5.04 -0.81
N LEU A 242 -15.16 -3.72 -0.93
CA LEU A 242 -14.51 -2.92 0.12
C LEU A 242 -15.28 -2.95 1.44
N GLY A 243 -16.62 -2.96 1.40
CA GLY A 243 -17.47 -3.05 2.59
C GLY A 243 -17.27 -4.31 3.43
N GLU A 244 -16.76 -5.41 2.84
CA GLU A 244 -16.41 -6.62 3.59
C GLU A 244 -15.08 -6.50 4.35
N LEU A 245 -14.28 -5.47 4.03
CA LEU A 245 -12.93 -5.25 4.57
C LEU A 245 -12.84 -4.06 5.54
N VAL A 246 -13.92 -3.29 5.70
CA VAL A 246 -13.97 -2.13 6.59
C VAL A 246 -14.90 -2.43 7.76
N PHE A 247 -14.38 -2.29 8.97
CA PHE A 247 -15.11 -2.54 10.20
C PHE A 247 -15.18 -1.29 11.08
N ASP A 248 -16.32 -1.09 11.74
CA ASP A 248 -16.47 -0.04 12.75
C ASP A 248 -16.03 -0.57 14.11
N GLN A 249 -15.08 0.12 14.76
CA GLN A 249 -14.58 -0.11 16.11
C GLN A 249 -13.88 -1.46 16.38
N ARG A 250 -14.43 -2.60 15.92
CA ARG A 250 -13.98 -3.96 16.25
C ARG A 250 -13.99 -4.85 15.00
N TRP A 251 -13.09 -5.83 14.98
CA TRP A 251 -13.07 -6.85 13.94
C TRP A 251 -14.42 -7.57 13.81
N GLY A 252 -14.92 -7.69 12.58
CA GLY A 252 -16.18 -8.36 12.26
C GLY A 252 -17.45 -7.51 12.41
N GLN A 253 -17.35 -6.27 12.92
CA GLN A 253 -18.46 -5.33 12.92
C GLN A 253 -18.43 -4.51 11.64
N ALA A 254 -19.18 -4.93 10.61
CA ALA A 254 -19.17 -4.27 9.30
C ALA A 254 -19.45 -2.77 9.41
N SER A 255 -18.74 -1.96 8.63
CA SER A 255 -18.87 -0.51 8.69
C SER A 255 -20.16 -0.01 8.07
N ALA A 256 -20.84 0.93 8.74
CA ALA A 256 -22.03 1.59 8.22
C ALA A 256 -21.73 2.58 7.07
N LEU A 257 -20.44 2.82 6.76
CA LEU A 257 -20.03 3.69 5.64
C LEU A 257 -20.29 3.09 4.26
N PHE A 258 -20.35 1.76 4.17
CA PHE A 258 -20.53 1.04 2.93
C PHE A 258 -21.81 0.22 3.02
N ASP A 259 -22.83 0.61 2.24
CA ASP A 259 -24.02 -0.22 2.11
C ASP A 259 -23.66 -1.53 1.37
N PRO A 260 -24.34 -2.65 1.68
CA PRO A 260 -24.12 -3.92 0.98
C PRO A 260 -24.48 -3.87 -0.53
N VAL A 261 -25.12 -2.78 -0.99
CA VAL A 261 -25.40 -2.48 -2.39
C VAL A 261 -24.65 -1.19 -2.78
N ASP A 262 -23.32 -1.26 -2.80
CA ASP A 262 -22.44 -0.08 -2.92
C ASP A 262 -22.35 0.47 -4.37
N PRO A 263 -22.72 1.74 -4.64
CA PRO A 263 -22.51 2.40 -5.93
C PRO A 263 -21.04 2.75 -6.21
N LEU A 264 -20.18 2.88 -5.18
CA LEU A 264 -18.75 3.19 -5.36
C LEU A 264 -17.92 2.02 -5.89
N ALA A 265 -18.47 0.79 -5.87
CA ALA A 265 -17.87 -0.36 -6.53
C ALA A 265 -17.69 -0.16 -8.05
N SER A 266 -18.36 0.85 -8.62
CA SER A 266 -18.30 1.26 -10.03
C SER A 266 -17.72 2.66 -10.26
N SER A 267 -17.21 3.33 -9.22
CA SER A 267 -16.76 4.72 -9.32
C SER A 267 -15.55 4.92 -10.21
N THR A 268 -15.64 5.96 -11.03
CA THR A 268 -14.55 6.45 -11.86
C THR A 268 -13.52 7.24 -11.02
N PRO A 269 -12.27 7.43 -11.50
CA PRO A 269 -11.31 8.31 -10.84
C PRO A 269 -11.82 9.73 -10.62
N ALA A 270 -12.72 10.22 -11.49
CA ALA A 270 -13.36 11.52 -11.34
C ALA A 270 -14.32 11.56 -10.14
N ASP A 271 -15.09 10.48 -9.90
CA ASP A 271 -16.02 10.39 -8.78
C ASP A 271 -15.30 10.44 -7.42
N LEU A 272 -14.09 9.87 -7.34
CA LEU A 272 -13.24 9.93 -6.14
C LEU A 272 -12.54 11.29 -5.95
N ALA A 273 -12.39 12.07 -7.01
CA ALA A 273 -11.67 13.34 -7.00
C ALA A 273 -12.54 14.53 -6.54
N VAL A 274 -13.85 14.34 -6.40
CA VAL A 274 -14.78 15.38 -5.95
C VAL A 274 -14.90 15.34 -4.43
N SER A 275 -14.82 16.48 -3.75
CA SER A 275 -15.21 16.56 -2.33
C SER A 275 -16.74 16.45 -2.25
N PRO A 276 -17.33 15.62 -1.37
CA PRO A 276 -18.76 15.68 -1.15
C PRO A 276 -19.07 16.98 -0.39
N ALA A 277 -19.27 18.06 -1.14
CA ALA A 277 -19.83 19.30 -0.65
C ALA A 277 -20.84 19.78 -1.70
N ALA A 278 -22.10 19.92 -1.25
CA ALA A 278 -23.29 20.37 -1.96
C ALA A 278 -24.00 19.32 -2.83
N GLY A 279 -25.17 18.85 -2.35
CA GLY A 279 -26.05 18.00 -3.15
C GLY A 279 -27.35 17.51 -2.51
N SER A 280 -27.97 18.21 -1.55
CA SER A 280 -29.41 18.02 -1.26
C SER A 280 -30.21 19.11 -1.95
N SER A 281 -30.45 18.96 -3.25
CA SER A 281 -31.46 19.76 -3.96
C SER A 281 -32.83 19.35 -3.46
N GLY A 282 -33.39 20.16 -2.55
CA GLY A 282 -34.76 20.08 -2.08
C GLY A 282 -35.75 20.17 -3.23
N GLN A 283 -36.77 19.32 -3.15
CA GLN A 283 -37.93 19.33 -4.03
C GLN A 283 -38.61 20.70 -3.97
N GLY A 284 -38.72 21.36 -5.13
CA GLY A 284 -39.64 22.48 -5.30
C GLY A 284 -41.08 21.98 -5.28
N GLN A 285 -41.89 22.50 -4.37
CA GLN A 285 -43.35 22.49 -4.51
C GLN A 285 -43.77 23.78 -5.23
N PRO A 286 -44.58 23.72 -6.29
CA PRO A 286 -45.26 24.88 -6.83
C PRO A 286 -46.52 25.21 -5.99
N ALA A 287 -46.90 26.48 -6.07
CA ALA A 287 -47.95 27.18 -5.34
C ALA A 287 -49.37 26.61 -5.50
#